data_AF-A0A7S1FV28-F1
#
_entry.id   AF-A0A7S1FV28-F1
#
_cell.length_a   1.000
_cell.length_b   1.000
_cell.length_c   1.000
_cell.angle_alpha   90.00
_cell.angle_beta   90.00
_cell.angle_gamma   90.00
#
_symmetry.space_group_name_H-M   'P 1'
#
loop_
_entity.id
_entity.type
_entity.pdbx_description
1 polymer ?
#
loop_
_entity_poly.entity_id
_entity_poly.type
_entity_poly.pdbx_seq_one_letter_code
_entity_poly.pdbx_strand_id
1 'polypeptide(L)'
;MIKMTMLSHVDVGIAIISALVSSDAAAVNLPPMSAVPAYHASSRFQIQIPKDLFRVEGYDHREALFGVPPYGGSIAQQVYYADDTLCDSDVDKRKGYPIRPNLDDGKMGPWEPPYILMVDRGDCTFVHKARNAQKAGAAGVLISDNTCLCSNAEICTPLSDGDPCEQFEPVMADDGSGSDITIPTFLLFKQDADAIREVLMSENGNIVQAEMAWNIPRPDDRVEYKFWTVPTEHISKNFQKTFRDAAVQLGDSAYFTPHFFVYDGILNRCHGTTGNQCFTMCTNAGRYCAVDPDNHLDRGISGADVVRESLRRICIWKYYGKDGIGETVGLFFLTFFLRFVMA
;
A
#
# COMPACT_ATOMS: atom_id res chain seq x y z
N MET A 1 16.23 -13.41 -5.98
CA MET A 1 16.15 -12.35 -4.96
C MET A 1 14.68 -11.99 -4.83
N ILE A 2 13.97 -12.47 -3.80
CA ILE A 2 12.53 -12.25 -3.65
C ILE A 2 12.35 -10.92 -2.91
N LYS A 3 11.74 -9.95 -3.58
CA LYS A 3 11.39 -8.63 -3.04
C LYS A 3 10.12 -8.82 -2.18
N MET A 4 10.22 -8.60 -0.87
CA MET A 4 9.05 -8.60 0.01
C MET A 4 8.31 -7.26 -0.16
N THR A 5 7.10 -7.32 -0.69
CA THR A 5 6.19 -6.19 -0.84
C THR A 5 5.29 -6.13 0.38
N MET A 6 5.28 -5.00 1.11
CA MET A 6 4.27 -4.70 2.12
C MET A 6 3.08 -4.00 1.47
N LEU A 7 1.88 -4.56 1.63
CA LEU A 7 0.62 -3.90 1.29
C LEU A 7 0.00 -3.37 2.58
N SER A 8 -0.24 -2.06 2.66
CA SER A 8 -0.98 -1.41 3.75
C SER A 8 -2.44 -1.21 3.34
N HIS A 9 -3.36 -1.94 3.97
CA HIS A 9 -4.78 -1.65 3.95
C HIS A 9 -5.30 -1.44 5.38
N VAL A 10 -6.22 -0.48 5.48
CA VAL A 10 -6.80 0.11 6.70
C VAL A 10 -7.83 -0.85 7.29
N ASP A 11 -7.63 -1.30 8.54
CA ASP A 11 -8.62 -2.09 9.28
C ASP A 11 -9.55 -1.17 10.09
N VAL A 12 -10.85 -1.20 9.75
CA VAL A 12 -11.94 -0.66 10.57
C VAL A 12 -12.26 -1.68 11.67
N GLY A 13 -11.72 -1.48 12.86
CA GLY A 13 -11.94 -2.33 14.03
C GLY A 13 -13.23 -2.01 14.79
N ILE A 14 -14.20 -2.92 14.77
CA ILE A 14 -15.38 -2.91 15.66
C ILE A 14 -14.95 -3.39 17.06
N ALA A 15 -15.04 -2.51 18.06
CA ALA A 15 -14.82 -2.86 19.46
C ALA A 15 -16.08 -3.46 20.10
N ILE A 16 -15.99 -4.70 20.58
CA ILE A 16 -17.00 -5.32 21.47
C ILE A 16 -16.66 -4.93 22.91
N ILE A 17 -17.44 -4.02 23.50
CA ILE A 17 -17.34 -3.66 24.91
C ILE A 17 -18.12 -4.70 25.74
N SER A 18 -17.42 -5.35 26.66
CA SER A 18 -18.03 -6.18 27.70
C SER A 18 -18.61 -5.27 28.79
N ALA A 19 -19.92 -5.31 28.98
CA ALA A 19 -20.60 -4.53 30.00
C ALA A 19 -20.66 -5.29 31.34
N LEU A 20 -19.98 -4.76 32.35
CA LEU A 20 -20.29 -5.01 33.76
C LEU A 20 -20.91 -3.75 34.33
N VAL A 21 -22.13 -3.88 34.82
CA VAL A 21 -22.94 -2.80 35.41
C VAL A 21 -22.53 -2.60 36.87
N SER A 22 -22.17 -1.37 37.23
CA SER A 22 -22.28 -0.84 38.59
C SER A 22 -22.49 0.66 38.52
N SER A 23 -23.48 1.13 39.27
CA SER A 23 -24.06 2.47 39.26
C SER A 23 -23.23 3.51 40.03
N ASP A 24 -23.44 4.75 39.60
CA ASP A 24 -23.32 6.04 40.29
C ASP A 24 -22.11 6.96 40.02
N ALA A 25 -22.51 8.11 39.46
CA ALA A 25 -22.03 9.49 39.64
C ALA A 25 -20.90 10.08 38.77
N ALA A 26 -21.25 11.27 38.26
CA ALA A 26 -20.43 12.38 37.74
C ALA A 26 -19.98 12.33 36.27
N ALA A 27 -20.63 13.22 35.48
CA ALA A 27 -20.25 13.58 34.13
C ALA A 27 -18.87 14.25 34.09
N VAL A 28 -17.99 13.72 33.24
CA VAL A 28 -16.82 14.45 32.72
C VAL A 28 -16.93 14.42 31.21
N ASN A 29 -17.33 15.55 30.62
CA ASN A 29 -17.26 15.78 29.18
C ASN A 29 -15.79 15.85 28.79
N LEU A 30 -15.24 14.76 28.25
CA LEU A 30 -13.95 14.78 27.59
C LEU A 30 -14.15 15.32 26.16
N PRO A 31 -13.33 16.28 25.70
CA PRO A 31 -13.36 16.71 24.30
C PRO A 31 -13.04 15.51 23.39
N PRO A 32 -13.55 15.48 22.14
CA PRO A 32 -13.21 14.43 21.20
C PRO A 32 -11.69 14.37 21.08
N MET A 33 -11.12 13.19 21.34
CA MET A 33 -9.69 12.95 21.21
C MET A 33 -9.29 13.36 19.79
N SER A 34 -8.45 14.40 19.73
CA SER A 34 -7.67 14.76 18.55
C SER A 34 -7.11 13.48 17.94
N ALA A 35 -7.31 13.32 16.63
CA ALA A 35 -6.67 12.27 15.85
C ALA A 35 -5.18 12.24 16.22
N VAL A 36 -4.73 11.09 16.71
CA VAL A 36 -3.32 10.83 16.91
C VAL A 36 -2.71 10.79 15.51
N PRO A 37 -1.64 11.56 15.23
CA PRO A 37 -1.03 11.56 13.91
C PRO A 37 -0.56 10.14 13.58
N ALA A 38 -0.78 9.73 12.33
CA ALA A 38 -0.47 8.39 11.83
C ALA A 38 1.03 8.05 11.94
N TYR A 39 1.48 7.64 13.12
CA TYR A 39 2.86 7.19 13.40
C TYR A 39 3.14 5.77 12.86
N HIS A 40 2.21 5.21 12.08
CA HIS A 40 2.25 3.84 11.55
C HIS A 40 2.33 3.76 10.02
N ALA A 41 2.41 4.89 9.32
CA ALA A 41 2.62 4.88 7.87
C ALA A 41 4.11 4.68 7.54
N SER A 42 4.42 3.73 6.65
CA SER A 42 5.77 3.52 6.11
C SER A 42 6.28 4.70 5.28
N SER A 43 5.39 5.61 4.91
CA SER A 43 5.72 6.82 4.17
C SER A 43 4.80 7.97 4.51
N ARG A 44 5.27 9.17 4.18
CA ARG A 44 4.52 10.40 4.28
C ARG A 44 4.85 11.27 3.08
N PHE A 45 3.81 11.78 2.42
CA PHE A 45 3.91 12.85 1.43
C PHE A 45 3.31 14.13 1.98
N GLN A 46 4.01 15.25 1.81
CA GLN A 46 3.58 16.53 2.32
C GLN A 46 3.98 17.66 1.37
N ILE A 47 3.07 18.59 1.10
CA ILE A 47 3.43 19.89 0.55
C ILE A 47 3.81 20.83 1.70
N GLN A 48 5.03 21.36 1.66
CA GLN A 48 5.57 22.31 2.64
C GLN A 48 5.31 23.76 2.21
N ILE A 49 5.33 24.02 0.91
CA ILE A 49 5.09 25.33 0.30
C ILE A 49 4.23 25.13 -0.95
N PRO A 50 3.17 25.95 -1.18
CA PRO A 50 2.64 26.97 -0.28
C PRO A 50 1.89 26.38 0.93
N LYS A 51 1.70 27.18 1.99
CA LYS A 51 1.01 26.76 3.21
C LYS A 51 -0.46 26.38 2.98
N ASP A 52 -1.09 26.91 1.95
CA ASP A 52 -2.49 26.60 1.62
C ASP A 52 -2.67 25.14 1.15
N LEU A 53 -1.61 24.52 0.64
CA LEU A 53 -1.56 23.09 0.33
C LEU A 53 -1.06 22.25 1.51
N PHE A 54 -0.73 22.85 2.67
CA PHE A 54 -0.27 22.07 3.82
C PHE A 54 -1.43 21.33 4.49
N ARG A 55 -1.35 20.00 4.54
CA ARG A 55 -2.26 19.15 5.33
C ARG A 55 -1.57 18.64 6.60
N VAL A 56 -2.27 18.65 7.74
CA VAL A 56 -1.70 18.18 9.02
C VAL A 56 -1.36 16.69 8.95
N GLU A 57 -2.30 15.88 8.45
CA GLU A 57 -2.17 14.42 8.35
C GLU A 57 -1.28 13.95 7.20
N GLY A 58 -0.82 14.85 6.32
CA GLY A 58 -0.24 14.47 5.04
C GLY A 58 -1.29 14.24 3.95
N TYR A 59 -0.78 13.92 2.77
CA TYR A 59 -1.59 13.53 1.63
C TYR A 59 -1.68 12.02 1.55
N ASP A 60 -2.84 11.53 1.10
CA ASP A 60 -3.00 10.13 0.77
C ASP A 60 -2.24 9.81 -0.52
N HIS A 61 -1.48 8.72 -0.52
CA HIS A 61 -0.55 8.39 -1.59
C HIS A 61 -0.25 6.91 -1.64
N ARG A 62 0.26 6.46 -2.78
CA ARG A 62 0.79 5.10 -2.97
C ARG A 62 2.28 5.14 -3.18
N GLU A 63 3.01 4.29 -2.47
CA GLU A 63 4.45 4.09 -2.68
C GLU A 63 4.70 3.12 -3.83
N ALA A 64 5.78 3.34 -4.57
CA ALA A 64 6.21 2.39 -5.60
C ALA A 64 6.88 1.19 -4.95
N LEU A 65 6.64 0.02 -5.52
CA LEU A 65 7.27 -1.23 -5.10
C LEU A 65 8.67 -1.40 -5.71
N PHE A 66 9.30 -0.28 -6.11
CA PHE A 66 10.61 -0.14 -6.74
C PHE A 66 11.19 1.25 -6.41
N GLY A 67 12.47 1.49 -6.70
CA GLY A 67 13.06 2.83 -6.55
C GLY A 67 13.42 3.27 -5.13
N VAL A 68 13.00 2.55 -4.09
CA VAL A 68 13.25 2.94 -2.70
C VAL A 68 14.65 2.46 -2.26
N PRO A 69 15.53 3.36 -1.76
CA PRO A 69 16.78 2.97 -1.12
C PRO A 69 16.54 2.01 0.05
N PRO A 70 17.46 1.07 0.37
CA PRO A 70 17.24 0.05 1.40
C PRO A 70 17.19 0.58 2.84
N TYR A 71 17.25 1.90 3.04
CA TYR A 71 17.22 2.57 4.33
C TYR A 71 16.16 3.68 4.31
N GLY A 72 15.56 3.93 5.48
CA GLY A 72 14.60 5.02 5.64
C GLY A 72 15.25 6.39 5.40
N GLY A 73 14.48 7.31 4.83
CA GLY A 73 14.96 8.65 4.50
C GLY A 73 13.85 9.60 4.09
N SER A 74 14.22 10.86 3.88
CA SER A 74 13.32 11.89 3.38
C SER A 74 14.04 12.83 2.43
N ILE A 75 13.33 13.31 1.41
CA ILE A 75 13.76 14.40 0.55
C ILE A 75 12.71 15.50 0.60
N ALA A 76 13.15 16.76 0.62
CA ALA A 76 12.28 17.93 0.50
C ALA A 76 12.81 18.81 -0.62
N GLN A 77 12.12 18.84 -1.76
CA GLN A 77 12.59 19.53 -2.97
C GLN A 77 11.47 20.28 -3.67
N GLN A 78 11.85 21.19 -4.56
CA GLN A 78 10.91 21.86 -5.45
C GLN A 78 10.27 20.84 -6.41
N VAL A 79 8.98 20.99 -6.64
CA VAL A 79 8.22 20.19 -7.60
C VAL A 79 8.17 20.91 -8.94
N TYR A 80 8.53 20.20 -10.01
CA TYR A 80 8.21 20.59 -11.38
C TYR A 80 7.16 19.64 -11.93
N TYR A 81 6.18 20.16 -12.67
CA TYR A 81 5.21 19.34 -13.38
C TYR A 81 5.57 19.28 -14.86
N ALA A 82 5.84 18.08 -15.39
CA ALA A 82 6.32 17.90 -16.76
C ALA A 82 5.26 18.21 -17.82
N ASP A 83 3.97 18.13 -17.46
CA ASP A 83 2.85 18.16 -18.41
C ASP A 83 3.01 17.11 -19.51
N ASP A 84 3.38 15.91 -19.08
CA ASP A 84 3.75 14.78 -19.92
C ASP A 84 3.60 13.46 -19.15
N THR A 85 3.32 12.37 -19.86
CA THR A 85 3.33 11.01 -19.32
C THR A 85 4.75 10.46 -19.19
N LEU A 86 5.76 11.14 -19.72
CA LEU A 86 7.19 10.78 -19.58
C LEU A 86 7.53 9.39 -20.16
N CYS A 87 6.79 8.96 -21.18
CA CYS A 87 6.99 7.66 -21.82
C CYS A 87 8.03 7.69 -22.94
N ASP A 88 8.34 8.87 -23.49
CA ASP A 88 9.51 9.04 -24.35
C ASP A 88 10.80 9.01 -23.52
N SER A 89 11.82 8.36 -24.07
CA SER A 89 13.16 8.33 -23.50
C SER A 89 13.89 9.68 -23.58
N ASP A 90 13.54 10.54 -24.54
CA ASP A 90 14.11 11.87 -24.69
C ASP A 90 13.26 12.90 -23.94
N VAL A 91 13.55 13.07 -22.65
CA VAL A 91 12.80 13.97 -21.77
C VAL A 91 13.23 15.42 -21.99
N ASP A 92 12.32 16.26 -22.50
CA ASP A 92 12.52 17.70 -22.59
C ASP A 92 12.43 18.37 -21.21
N LYS A 93 13.60 18.59 -20.60
CA LYS A 93 13.74 19.22 -19.28
C LYS A 93 13.35 20.70 -19.26
N ARG A 94 13.09 21.31 -20.41
CA ARG A 94 12.73 22.72 -20.55
C ARG A 94 11.23 22.92 -20.67
N LYS A 95 10.41 21.86 -20.76
CA LYS A 95 8.95 21.92 -20.75
C LYS A 95 8.39 22.05 -19.31
N GLY A 96 7.08 22.21 -19.21
CA GLY A 96 6.34 22.04 -17.98
C GLY A 96 6.35 23.27 -17.09
N TYR A 97 5.97 23.06 -15.84
CA TYR A 97 5.61 24.11 -14.88
C TYR A 97 6.41 23.98 -13.57
N PRO A 98 6.58 25.06 -12.78
CA PRO A 98 6.20 26.44 -13.13
C PRO A 98 7.02 26.95 -14.32
N ILE A 99 6.49 27.97 -15.01
CA ILE A 99 7.20 28.65 -16.10
C ILE A 99 8.46 29.30 -15.54
N ARG A 100 9.58 29.08 -16.23
CA ARG A 100 10.91 29.58 -15.85
C ARG A 100 11.36 30.63 -16.86
N PRO A 101 12.28 31.54 -16.49
CA PRO A 101 12.84 32.50 -17.42
C PRO A 101 13.46 31.82 -18.65
N ASN A 102 13.32 32.45 -19.82
CA ASN A 102 14.05 32.03 -21.00
C ASN A 102 15.54 32.37 -20.84
N LEU A 103 16.40 31.49 -21.32
CA LEU A 103 17.83 31.72 -21.41
C LEU A 103 18.17 32.51 -22.68
N ASP A 104 19.45 32.81 -22.89
CA ASP A 104 19.95 33.57 -24.05
C ASP A 104 19.58 32.93 -25.40
N ASP A 105 19.28 31.62 -25.42
CA ASP A 105 18.81 30.88 -26.59
C ASP A 105 17.31 31.05 -26.89
N GLY A 106 16.61 31.90 -26.12
CA GLY A 106 15.18 32.18 -26.26
C GLY A 106 14.27 31.03 -25.78
N LYS A 107 14.84 29.97 -25.22
CA LYS A 107 14.09 28.81 -24.72
C LYS A 107 14.03 28.85 -23.20
N MET A 108 12.97 28.28 -22.64
CA MET A 108 12.79 28.16 -21.20
C MET A 108 13.98 27.45 -20.55
N GLY A 109 14.38 27.90 -19.35
CA GLY A 109 15.41 27.24 -18.56
C GLY A 109 15.03 25.78 -18.23
N PRO A 110 16.01 24.87 -18.12
CA PRO A 110 15.74 23.50 -17.69
C PRO A 110 15.29 23.46 -16.21
N TRP A 111 14.72 22.34 -15.78
CA TRP A 111 14.52 22.07 -14.35
C TRP A 111 15.84 22.10 -13.59
N GLU A 112 15.92 22.88 -12.51
CA GLU A 112 17.14 23.04 -11.72
C GLU A 112 17.25 21.92 -10.66
N PRO A 113 18.28 21.05 -10.71
CA PRO A 113 18.48 20.01 -9.69
C PRO A 113 18.91 20.59 -8.34
N PRO A 114 18.54 19.95 -7.22
CA PRO A 114 17.66 18.77 -7.10
C PRO A 114 16.17 19.13 -7.14
N TYR A 115 15.36 18.28 -7.78
CA TYR A 115 13.90 18.48 -7.88
C TYR A 115 13.11 17.18 -7.79
N ILE A 116 11.83 17.28 -7.43
CA ILE A 116 10.83 16.22 -7.60
C ILE A 116 10.08 16.49 -8.90
N LEU A 117 9.94 15.47 -9.74
CA LEU A 117 9.23 15.59 -11.01
C LEU A 117 7.83 14.99 -10.90
N MET A 118 6.82 15.81 -11.11
CA MET A 118 5.43 15.41 -11.23
C MET A 118 5.09 15.10 -12.70
N VAL A 119 4.47 13.94 -12.94
CA VAL A 119 4.16 13.42 -14.28
C VAL A 119 2.80 12.75 -14.32
N ASP A 120 2.17 12.70 -15.49
CA ASP A 120 0.84 12.11 -15.62
C ASP A 120 0.88 10.58 -15.70
N ARG A 121 -0.12 9.92 -15.07
CA ARG A 121 -0.40 8.50 -15.27
C ARG A 121 -0.92 8.26 -16.69
N GLY A 122 -0.51 7.13 -17.29
CA GLY A 122 -0.96 6.71 -18.63
C GLY A 122 0.19 6.24 -19.52
N ASP A 123 -0.14 5.71 -20.70
CA ASP A 123 0.74 5.34 -21.83
C ASP A 123 1.84 4.28 -21.62
N CYS A 124 2.49 4.23 -20.46
CA CYS A 124 3.57 3.29 -20.14
C CYS A 124 3.62 2.94 -18.63
N THR A 125 4.47 1.99 -18.26
CA THR A 125 4.60 1.51 -16.87
C THR A 125 5.17 2.58 -15.94
N PHE A 126 4.84 2.50 -14.64
CA PHE A 126 5.39 3.41 -13.64
C PHE A 126 6.92 3.33 -13.54
N VAL A 127 7.48 2.13 -13.72
CA VAL A 127 8.93 1.92 -13.76
C VAL A 127 9.57 2.70 -14.91
N HIS A 128 8.97 2.69 -16.10
CA HIS A 128 9.51 3.41 -17.26
C HIS A 128 9.52 4.93 -17.04
N LYS A 129 8.43 5.48 -16.48
CA LYS A 129 8.34 6.89 -16.08
C LYS A 129 9.43 7.27 -15.09
N ALA A 130 9.58 6.47 -14.02
CA ALA A 130 10.59 6.69 -13.00
C ALA A 130 12.02 6.62 -13.58
N ARG A 131 12.27 5.70 -14.52
CA ARG A 131 13.55 5.58 -15.23
C ARG A 131 13.88 6.82 -16.03
N ASN A 132 12.90 7.34 -16.78
CA ASN A 132 13.09 8.53 -17.61
C ASN A 132 13.29 9.78 -16.74
N ALA A 133 12.53 9.92 -15.66
CA ALA A 133 12.72 10.98 -14.68
C ALA A 133 14.10 10.91 -14.00
N GLN A 134 14.55 9.71 -13.61
CA GLN A 134 15.89 9.50 -13.05
C GLN A 134 16.99 9.91 -14.03
N LYS A 135 16.88 9.50 -15.30
CA LYS A 135 17.80 9.93 -16.37
C LYS A 135 17.76 11.45 -16.60
N ALA A 136 16.60 12.07 -16.40
CA ALA A 136 16.45 13.51 -16.49
C ALA A 136 17.11 14.27 -15.31
N GLY A 137 17.44 13.57 -14.22
CA GLY A 137 18.10 14.13 -13.04
C GLY A 137 17.14 14.46 -11.89
N ALA A 138 15.91 13.94 -11.92
CA ALA A 138 14.97 14.07 -10.82
C ALA A 138 15.50 13.33 -9.58
N ALA A 139 15.29 13.92 -8.40
CA ALA A 139 15.59 13.31 -7.11
C ALA A 139 14.45 12.43 -6.59
N GLY A 140 13.23 12.60 -7.11
CA GLY A 140 12.04 11.83 -6.79
C GLY A 140 10.95 12.05 -7.84
N VAL A 141 9.95 11.17 -7.85
CA VAL A 141 8.86 11.21 -8.83
C VAL A 141 7.51 11.22 -8.14
N LEU A 142 6.62 12.07 -8.64
CA LEU A 142 5.24 12.18 -8.21
C LEU A 142 4.31 11.87 -9.39
N ILE A 143 3.68 10.70 -9.40
CA ILE A 143 2.72 10.35 -10.45
C ILE A 143 1.37 10.98 -10.10
N SER A 144 0.87 11.83 -10.99
CA SER A 144 -0.47 12.38 -10.96
C SER A 144 -1.44 11.35 -11.50
N ASP A 145 -2.34 10.84 -10.65
CA ASP A 145 -3.41 9.99 -11.14
C ASP A 145 -4.36 10.78 -12.04
N ASN A 146 -4.90 10.10 -13.04
CA ASN A 146 -5.74 10.69 -14.09
C ASN A 146 -7.18 10.16 -14.04
N THR A 147 -7.45 9.17 -13.19
CA THR A 147 -8.77 8.53 -13.05
C THR A 147 -9.25 8.63 -11.62
N CYS A 148 -10.54 8.90 -11.41
CA CYS A 148 -11.12 8.97 -10.07
C CYS A 148 -11.38 7.58 -9.50
N LEU A 149 -11.20 7.42 -8.20
CA LEU A 149 -11.73 6.26 -7.49
C LEU A 149 -13.23 6.40 -7.25
N CYS A 150 -13.97 5.30 -7.37
CA CYS A 150 -15.40 5.31 -7.12
C CYS A 150 -15.76 5.69 -5.67
N SER A 151 -14.88 5.40 -4.71
CA SER A 151 -15.00 5.84 -3.32
C SER A 151 -14.89 7.36 -3.15
N ASN A 152 -14.31 8.06 -4.12
CA ASN A 152 -14.01 9.49 -4.06
C ASN A 152 -14.81 10.27 -5.12
N ALA A 153 -15.86 9.68 -5.70
CA ALA A 153 -16.65 10.27 -6.78
C ALA A 153 -17.31 11.61 -6.41
N GLU A 154 -17.50 11.89 -5.12
CA GLU A 154 -18.05 13.18 -4.65
C GLU A 154 -17.02 14.32 -4.64
N ILE A 155 -15.73 14.01 -4.50
CA ILE A 155 -14.65 14.99 -4.37
C ILE A 155 -13.69 15.01 -5.57
N CYS A 156 -13.74 13.99 -6.43
CA CYS A 156 -12.91 13.86 -7.60
C CYS A 156 -13.72 14.14 -8.86
N THR A 157 -13.21 15.04 -9.71
CA THR A 157 -13.83 15.35 -11.01
C THR A 157 -13.21 14.47 -12.10
N PRO A 158 -13.98 13.70 -12.87
CA PRO A 158 -13.43 12.89 -13.97
C PRO A 158 -12.84 13.79 -15.07
N LEU A 159 -11.95 13.24 -15.91
CA LEU A 159 -11.34 14.00 -17.01
C LEU A 159 -12.36 14.40 -18.08
N SER A 160 -13.28 13.49 -18.40
CA SER A 160 -14.39 13.74 -19.33
C SER A 160 -15.71 13.27 -18.75
N ASP A 161 -16.80 13.88 -19.22
CA ASP A 161 -18.16 13.44 -18.89
C ASP A 161 -18.36 12.00 -19.35
N GLY A 162 -18.60 11.09 -18.39
CA GLY A 162 -18.85 9.67 -18.66
C GLY A 162 -17.64 8.74 -18.50
N ASP A 163 -16.47 9.25 -18.14
CA ASP A 163 -15.34 8.38 -17.78
C ASP A 163 -15.70 7.54 -16.53
N PRO A 164 -15.53 6.20 -16.59
CA PRO A 164 -15.81 5.36 -15.45
C PRO A 164 -14.77 5.59 -14.35
N CYS A 165 -15.21 5.57 -13.10
CA CYS A 165 -14.32 5.55 -11.95
C CYS A 165 -13.67 4.16 -11.78
N GLU A 166 -12.47 4.13 -11.22
CA GLU A 166 -11.78 2.89 -10.84
C GLU A 166 -12.30 2.39 -9.48
N GLN A 167 -12.59 1.09 -9.40
CA GLN A 167 -13.08 0.45 -8.16
C GLN A 167 -11.96 0.20 -7.14
N PHE A 168 -10.72 0.09 -7.62
CA PHE A 168 -9.56 -0.27 -6.82
C PHE A 168 -8.46 0.76 -7.03
N GLU A 169 -7.70 0.98 -5.97
CA GLU A 169 -6.56 1.89 -5.98
C GLU A 169 -5.44 1.40 -6.92
N PRO A 170 -4.73 2.31 -7.61
CA PRO A 170 -3.62 1.94 -8.46
C PRO A 170 -2.49 1.30 -7.66
N VAL A 171 -2.03 0.13 -8.10
CA VAL A 171 -0.85 -0.54 -7.53
C VAL A 171 0.37 -0.21 -8.38
N MET A 172 1.35 0.49 -7.79
CA MET A 172 2.62 0.81 -8.45
C MET A 172 3.60 -0.35 -8.39
N ALA A 173 3.24 -1.44 -9.05
CA ALA A 173 4.05 -2.65 -9.13
C ALA A 173 5.29 -2.46 -10.01
N ASP A 174 6.36 -3.16 -9.64
CA ASP A 174 7.54 -3.34 -10.48
C ASP A 174 7.15 -4.21 -11.69
N ASP A 175 7.42 -3.73 -12.91
CA ASP A 175 7.17 -4.46 -14.15
C ASP A 175 8.21 -5.56 -14.44
N GLY A 176 9.13 -5.78 -13.49
CA GLY A 176 10.22 -6.75 -13.58
C GLY A 176 11.54 -6.13 -14.05
N SER A 177 11.54 -4.86 -14.45
CA SER A 177 12.73 -4.14 -14.89
C SER A 177 13.24 -3.10 -13.88
N GLY A 178 12.52 -2.81 -12.80
CA GLY A 178 12.76 -1.65 -11.94
C GLY A 178 13.95 -1.73 -10.98
N SER A 179 14.91 -2.64 -11.20
CA SER A 179 16.07 -2.84 -10.33
C SER A 179 17.13 -1.74 -10.45
N ASP A 180 17.11 -0.96 -11.54
CA ASP A 180 18.00 0.17 -11.79
C ASP A 180 17.46 1.51 -11.26
N ILE A 181 16.23 1.53 -10.75
CA ILE A 181 15.60 2.72 -10.20
C ILE A 181 16.04 2.89 -8.74
N THR A 182 16.45 4.10 -8.40
CA THR A 182 17.02 4.48 -7.09
C THR A 182 16.35 5.69 -6.46
N ILE A 183 15.42 6.33 -7.18
CA ILE A 183 14.66 7.48 -6.71
C ILE A 183 13.28 7.06 -6.19
N PRO A 184 12.80 7.64 -5.08
CA PRO A 184 11.47 7.38 -4.55
C PRO A 184 10.40 7.81 -5.56
N THR A 185 9.35 7.01 -5.71
CA THR A 185 8.23 7.30 -6.61
C THR A 185 6.93 7.10 -5.86
N PHE A 186 6.14 8.17 -5.72
CA PHE A 186 4.80 8.15 -5.12
C PHE A 186 3.74 8.45 -6.16
N LEU A 187 2.53 7.92 -6.00
CA LEU A 187 1.34 8.32 -6.75
C LEU A 187 0.39 9.06 -5.83
N LEU A 188 -0.13 10.19 -6.33
CA LEU A 188 -1.21 10.93 -5.69
C LEU A 188 -2.51 10.66 -6.42
N PHE A 189 -3.58 10.49 -5.63
CA PHE A 189 -4.92 10.40 -6.18
C PHE A 189 -5.32 11.70 -6.85
N LYS A 190 -6.17 11.57 -7.88
CA LYS A 190 -6.46 12.63 -8.82
C LYS A 190 -6.88 13.95 -8.15
N GLN A 191 -7.80 13.91 -7.20
CA GLN A 191 -8.29 15.13 -6.53
C GLN A 191 -7.18 15.93 -5.82
N ASP A 192 -6.15 15.25 -5.33
CA ASP A 192 -5.04 15.88 -4.63
C ASP A 192 -3.96 16.34 -5.61
N ALA A 193 -3.72 15.54 -6.64
CA ALA A 193 -2.78 15.85 -7.70
C ALA A 193 -3.23 17.07 -8.52
N ASP A 194 -4.52 17.15 -8.86
CA ASP A 194 -5.12 18.28 -9.59
C ASP A 194 -4.92 19.60 -8.82
N ALA A 195 -5.17 19.61 -7.51
CA ALA A 195 -4.98 20.80 -6.68
C ALA A 195 -3.52 21.30 -6.66
N ILE A 196 -2.54 20.38 -6.64
CA ILE A 196 -1.11 20.74 -6.70
C ILE A 196 -0.75 21.25 -8.10
N ARG A 197 -1.25 20.59 -9.13
CA ARG A 197 -1.05 20.95 -10.53
C ARG A 197 -1.59 22.35 -10.84
N GLU A 198 -2.77 22.69 -10.35
CA GLU A 198 -3.36 24.04 -10.50
C GLU A 198 -2.44 25.13 -9.94
N VAL A 199 -1.83 24.90 -8.76
CA VAL A 199 -0.88 25.85 -8.17
C VAL A 199 0.40 25.94 -9.01
N LEU A 200 0.95 24.83 -9.47
CA LEU A 200 2.14 24.80 -10.33
C LEU A 200 1.91 25.52 -11.67
N MET A 201 0.72 25.37 -12.25
CA MET A 201 0.32 25.97 -13.53
C MET A 201 -0.15 27.43 -13.40
N SER A 202 -0.29 27.95 -12.19
CA SER A 202 -0.72 29.33 -11.97
C SER A 202 0.27 30.34 -12.56
N GLU A 203 -0.26 31.42 -13.15
CA GLU A 203 0.54 32.45 -13.84
C GLU A 203 1.57 33.14 -12.94
N ASN A 204 1.36 33.11 -11.62
CA ASN A 204 2.26 33.71 -10.64
C ASN A 204 3.54 32.91 -10.40
N GLY A 205 3.70 31.73 -11.03
CA GLY A 205 4.90 30.91 -10.91
C GLY A 205 5.13 30.41 -9.49
N ASN A 206 4.04 30.05 -8.80
CA ASN A 206 4.10 29.63 -7.40
C ASN A 206 5.03 28.42 -7.23
N ILE A 207 6.02 28.57 -6.36
CA ILE A 207 6.94 27.50 -6.01
C ILE A 207 6.19 26.52 -5.13
N VAL A 208 6.15 25.26 -5.56
CA VAL A 208 5.69 24.15 -4.74
C VAL A 208 6.90 23.38 -4.23
N GLN A 209 7.01 23.23 -2.92
CA GLN A 209 8.02 22.38 -2.30
C GLN A 209 7.32 21.21 -1.63
N ALA A 210 7.72 19.99 -2.00
CA ALA A 210 7.17 18.76 -1.45
C ALA A 210 8.24 18.01 -0.66
N GLU A 211 7.80 17.37 0.41
CA GLU A 211 8.56 16.40 1.19
C GLU A 211 8.01 15.00 0.95
N MET A 212 8.91 14.09 0.57
CA MET A 212 8.66 12.65 0.48
C MET A 212 9.49 12.00 1.59
N ALA A 213 8.84 11.30 2.51
CA ALA A 213 9.51 10.50 3.52
C ALA A 213 9.08 9.04 3.36
N TRP A 214 10.05 8.13 3.42
CA TRP A 214 9.83 6.67 3.44
C TRP A 214 10.62 6.15 4.64
N ASN A 215 9.92 5.91 5.73
CA ASN A 215 10.52 5.40 6.95
C ASN A 215 10.18 3.92 7.05
N ILE A 216 11.16 3.10 7.40
CA ILE A 216 10.85 1.75 7.85
C ILE A 216 10.31 1.92 9.28
N PRO A 217 9.01 1.68 9.54
CA PRO A 217 8.46 1.83 10.88
C PRO A 217 9.17 0.84 11.79
N ARG A 218 9.91 1.38 12.77
CA ARG A 218 10.60 0.62 13.82
C ARG A 218 10.25 1.23 15.18
N PRO A 219 8.97 1.17 15.60
CA PRO A 219 8.53 1.81 16.84
C PRO A 219 9.25 1.26 18.08
N ASP A 220 9.85 0.07 17.99
CA ASP A 220 10.57 -0.63 19.03
C ASP A 220 11.95 -1.15 18.56
N ASP A 221 12.58 -0.47 17.58
CA ASP A 221 13.85 -0.84 16.93
C ASP A 221 13.85 -2.17 16.14
N ARG A 222 12.70 -2.83 15.97
CA ARG A 222 12.57 -4.07 15.19
C ARG A 222 11.97 -3.80 13.83
N VAL A 223 12.45 -4.52 12.80
CA VAL A 223 11.83 -4.50 11.47
C VAL A 223 10.62 -5.42 11.47
N GLU A 224 9.42 -4.83 11.40
CA GLU A 224 8.18 -5.59 11.22
C GLU A 224 8.09 -6.13 9.79
N TYR A 225 7.76 -7.41 9.62
CA TYR A 225 7.43 -7.96 8.31
C TYR A 225 6.20 -8.85 8.38
N LYS A 226 5.30 -8.64 7.42
CA LYS A 226 4.00 -9.30 7.34
C LYS A 226 3.93 -10.21 6.13
N PHE A 227 3.31 -11.36 6.28
CA PHE A 227 3.16 -12.32 5.18
C PHE A 227 1.71 -12.78 5.05
N TRP A 228 1.07 -12.37 3.97
CA TRP A 228 -0.27 -12.82 3.60
C TRP A 228 -0.20 -14.13 2.82
N THR A 229 -0.95 -15.12 3.25
CA THR A 229 -0.97 -16.44 2.60
C THR A 229 -2.31 -17.15 2.81
N VAL A 230 -2.47 -18.30 2.17
CA VAL A 230 -3.54 -19.25 2.48
C VAL A 230 -2.91 -20.63 2.74
N PRO A 231 -3.54 -21.49 3.56
CA PRO A 231 -3.00 -22.81 3.87
C PRO A 231 -2.67 -23.70 2.66
N THR A 232 -3.35 -23.45 1.54
CA THR A 232 -3.28 -24.21 0.29
C THR A 232 -2.37 -23.57 -0.76
N GLU A 233 -1.70 -22.46 -0.43
CA GLU A 233 -0.82 -21.75 -1.38
C GLU A 233 0.43 -22.58 -1.70
N HIS A 234 0.61 -22.91 -2.98
CA HIS A 234 1.70 -23.78 -3.42
C HIS A 234 2.92 -23.01 -3.92
N ILE A 235 2.75 -21.79 -4.45
CA ILE A 235 3.84 -20.98 -5.02
C ILE A 235 4.79 -20.55 -3.90
N SER A 236 4.24 -20.06 -2.79
CA SER A 236 5.04 -19.57 -1.66
C SER A 236 5.48 -20.67 -0.67
N LYS A 237 5.12 -21.93 -0.91
CA LYS A 237 5.41 -23.05 -0.02
C LYS A 237 6.89 -23.24 0.29
N ASN A 238 7.73 -23.11 -0.73
CA ASN A 238 9.18 -23.25 -0.54
C ASN A 238 9.74 -22.12 0.31
N PHE A 239 9.28 -20.88 0.08
CA PHE A 239 9.63 -19.74 0.92
C PHE A 239 9.20 -19.98 2.37
N GLN A 240 7.95 -20.40 2.63
CA GLN A 240 7.48 -20.69 4.00
C GLN A 240 8.33 -21.74 4.72
N LYS A 241 8.85 -22.73 3.99
CA LYS A 241 9.73 -23.77 4.55
C LYS A 241 11.13 -23.26 4.85
N THR A 242 11.73 -22.52 3.93
CA THR A 242 13.15 -22.11 4.02
C THR A 242 13.34 -20.83 4.81
N PHE A 243 12.33 -19.96 4.86
CA PHE A 243 12.41 -18.67 5.55
C PHE A 243 12.51 -18.80 7.07
N ARG A 244 12.12 -19.95 7.65
CA ARG A 244 12.30 -20.25 9.08
C ARG A 244 13.73 -19.96 9.54
N ASP A 245 14.71 -20.47 8.82
CA ASP A 245 16.12 -20.37 9.25
C ASP A 245 16.63 -18.94 9.14
N ALA A 246 16.08 -18.16 8.20
CA ALA A 246 16.32 -16.73 8.11
C ALA A 246 15.64 -15.97 9.26
N ALA A 247 14.39 -16.28 9.59
CA ALA A 247 13.67 -15.67 10.71
C ALA A 247 14.38 -15.88 12.06
N VAL A 248 14.90 -17.09 12.31
CA VAL A 248 15.70 -17.39 13.51
C VAL A 248 16.99 -16.57 13.54
N GLN A 249 17.66 -16.38 12.40
CA GLN A 249 18.87 -15.56 12.31
C GLN A 249 18.60 -14.08 12.49
N LEU A 250 17.43 -13.58 12.07
CA LEU A 250 17.03 -12.19 12.30
C LEU A 250 16.78 -11.92 13.80
N GLY A 251 16.34 -12.93 14.56
CA GLY A 251 16.18 -12.85 16.00
C GLY A 251 15.37 -11.63 16.43
N ASP A 252 15.85 -10.91 17.44
CA ASP A 252 15.19 -9.72 17.97
C ASP A 252 15.25 -8.50 17.03
N SER A 253 15.97 -8.57 15.91
CA SER A 253 16.05 -7.45 14.95
C SER A 253 14.83 -7.33 14.04
N ALA A 254 13.95 -8.34 14.04
CA ALA A 254 12.75 -8.35 13.21
C ALA A 254 11.57 -9.00 13.92
N TYR A 255 10.35 -8.64 13.50
CA TYR A 255 9.11 -9.17 14.05
C TYR A 255 8.19 -9.65 12.93
N PHE A 256 7.95 -10.95 12.87
CA PHE A 256 7.06 -11.57 11.91
C PHE A 256 5.60 -11.45 12.33
N THR A 257 4.70 -11.21 11.38
CA THR A 257 3.26 -11.43 11.58
C THR A 257 2.63 -12.14 10.37
N PRO A 258 2.12 -13.39 10.52
CA PRO A 258 1.40 -14.07 9.46
C PRO A 258 -0.05 -13.58 9.37
N HIS A 259 -0.52 -13.36 8.15
CA HIS A 259 -1.91 -13.06 7.83
C HIS A 259 -2.47 -14.16 6.92
N PHE A 260 -3.66 -14.66 7.25
CA PHE A 260 -4.33 -15.68 6.44
C PHE A 260 -5.52 -15.07 5.72
N PHE A 261 -5.52 -15.16 4.40
CA PHE A 261 -6.58 -14.61 3.58
C PHE A 261 -7.85 -15.46 3.70
N VAL A 262 -8.98 -14.80 3.94
CA VAL A 262 -10.33 -15.37 3.96
C VAL A 262 -11.27 -14.41 3.25
N TYR A 263 -12.25 -14.93 2.53
CA TYR A 263 -13.27 -14.13 1.87
C TYR A 263 -14.41 -13.81 2.84
N ASP A 264 -14.94 -12.60 2.74
CA ASP A 264 -16.16 -12.19 3.43
C ASP A 264 -17.37 -12.84 2.79
N GLY A 265 -17.97 -13.81 3.49
CA GLY A 265 -19.14 -14.52 2.99
C GLY A 265 -20.43 -13.70 3.03
N ILE A 266 -20.48 -12.58 3.74
CA ILE A 266 -21.62 -11.65 3.72
C ILE A 266 -21.64 -10.92 2.38
N LEU A 267 -20.51 -10.34 1.97
CA LEU A 267 -20.36 -9.69 0.66
C LEU A 267 -20.63 -10.66 -0.49
N ASN A 268 -20.22 -11.92 -0.33
CA ASN A 268 -20.44 -12.98 -1.33
C ASN A 268 -21.81 -13.66 -1.24
N ARG A 269 -22.75 -13.15 -0.43
CA ARG A 269 -24.12 -13.70 -0.27
C ARG A 269 -24.15 -15.18 0.17
N CYS A 270 -23.12 -15.62 0.88
CA CYS A 270 -23.01 -16.94 1.49
C CYS A 270 -23.69 -17.02 2.87
N HIS A 271 -23.98 -15.88 3.51
CA HIS A 271 -24.60 -15.79 4.82
C HIS A 271 -26.11 -15.50 4.72
N GLY A 272 -26.97 -16.29 5.39
CA GLY A 272 -28.41 -16.02 5.51
C GLY A 272 -29.32 -17.23 5.23
N THR A 273 -30.64 -16.96 5.14
CA THR A 273 -31.71 -17.97 5.05
C THR A 273 -32.08 -18.38 3.62
N THR A 274 -31.54 -17.72 2.59
CA THR A 274 -31.90 -17.92 1.17
C THR A 274 -31.17 -19.06 0.46
N GLY A 275 -30.58 -19.99 1.22
CA GLY A 275 -29.86 -21.14 0.66
C GLY A 275 -28.39 -20.87 0.41
N ASN A 276 -27.58 -21.88 0.73
CA ASN A 276 -26.12 -21.87 0.71
C ASN A 276 -25.57 -21.88 -0.73
N GLN A 277 -25.52 -20.71 -1.39
CA GLN A 277 -24.90 -20.57 -2.72
C GLN A 277 -23.41 -20.96 -2.72
N CYS A 278 -22.79 -21.06 -1.54
CA CYS A 278 -21.37 -21.28 -1.34
C CYS A 278 -21.07 -22.68 -0.77
N PHE A 279 -22.02 -23.61 -0.81
CA PHE A 279 -21.91 -25.02 -0.41
C PHE A 279 -20.93 -25.28 0.76
N THR A 280 -19.86 -26.02 0.51
CA THR A 280 -18.86 -26.46 1.50
C THR A 280 -17.74 -25.43 1.71
N MET A 281 -17.85 -24.22 1.13
CA MET A 281 -16.77 -23.23 1.11
C MET A 281 -16.61 -22.42 2.40
N CYS A 282 -17.63 -22.42 3.26
CA CYS A 282 -17.72 -21.44 4.34
C CYS A 282 -17.91 -22.06 5.73
N THR A 283 -17.49 -21.32 6.75
CA THR A 283 -17.71 -21.62 8.16
C THR A 283 -18.58 -20.55 8.81
N ASN A 284 -18.97 -20.78 10.08
CA ASN A 284 -19.66 -19.79 10.90
C ASN A 284 -20.94 -19.23 10.26
N ALA A 285 -21.80 -20.15 9.79
CA ALA A 285 -23.04 -19.86 9.06
C ALA A 285 -22.84 -19.06 7.77
N GLY A 286 -21.70 -19.20 7.09
CA GLY A 286 -21.45 -18.53 5.81
C GLY A 286 -20.76 -17.18 5.92
N ARG A 287 -20.21 -16.82 7.09
CA ARG A 287 -19.52 -15.53 7.30
C ARG A 287 -18.08 -15.52 6.79
N TYR A 288 -17.37 -16.64 6.93
CA TYR A 288 -15.97 -16.76 6.54
C TYR A 288 -15.81 -17.86 5.52
N CYS A 289 -15.30 -17.53 4.35
CA CYS A 289 -15.21 -18.45 3.22
C CYS A 289 -13.78 -18.54 2.68
N ALA A 290 -13.47 -19.65 2.02
CA ALA A 290 -12.30 -19.79 1.17
C ALA A 290 -12.70 -20.50 -0.12
N VAL A 291 -11.94 -20.29 -1.19
CA VAL A 291 -12.10 -21.08 -2.40
C VAL A 291 -11.66 -22.52 -2.14
N ASP A 292 -12.36 -23.46 -2.76
CA ASP A 292 -11.96 -24.85 -2.78
C ASP A 292 -10.65 -24.99 -3.57
N PRO A 293 -9.59 -25.57 -3.00
CA PRO A 293 -8.28 -25.63 -3.63
C PRO A 293 -8.23 -26.51 -4.88
N ASP A 294 -9.09 -27.54 -4.95
CA ASP A 294 -9.15 -28.48 -6.09
C ASP A 294 -10.41 -28.27 -6.96
N ASN A 295 -11.24 -27.30 -6.60
CA ASN A 295 -12.48 -26.94 -7.27
C ASN A 295 -13.50 -28.11 -7.32
N HIS A 296 -13.43 -29.02 -6.34
CA HIS A 296 -14.37 -30.12 -6.17
C HIS A 296 -15.18 -29.99 -4.87
N LEU A 297 -16.40 -29.46 -4.99
CA LEU A 297 -17.28 -29.18 -3.84
C LEU A 297 -17.66 -30.41 -2.98
N ASP A 298 -17.51 -31.62 -3.52
CA ASP A 298 -18.08 -32.84 -2.97
C ASP A 298 -17.01 -33.81 -2.40
N ARG A 299 -15.73 -33.53 -2.66
CA ARG A 299 -14.60 -34.41 -2.32
C ARG A 299 -13.34 -33.61 -2.14
N GLY A 300 -12.37 -34.12 -1.39
CA GLY A 300 -11.13 -33.39 -1.14
C GLY A 300 -11.29 -32.35 -0.04
N ILE A 301 -10.47 -31.30 -0.10
CA ILE A 301 -10.37 -30.28 0.94
C ILE A 301 -11.33 -29.17 0.61
N SER A 302 -12.38 -29.01 1.41
CA SER A 302 -13.35 -27.94 1.17
C SER A 302 -12.79 -26.56 1.52
N GLY A 303 -13.35 -25.50 0.96
CA GLY A 303 -13.05 -24.13 1.39
C GLY A 303 -13.26 -23.93 2.91
N ALA A 304 -14.26 -24.59 3.52
CA ALA A 304 -14.45 -24.54 4.96
C ALA A 304 -13.30 -25.17 5.76
N ASP A 305 -12.63 -26.20 5.21
CA ASP A 305 -11.44 -26.79 5.82
C ASP A 305 -10.25 -25.83 5.75
N VAL A 306 -10.10 -25.10 4.64
CA VAL A 306 -9.08 -24.04 4.50
C VAL A 306 -9.28 -22.95 5.55
N VAL A 307 -10.53 -22.49 5.75
CA VAL A 307 -10.84 -21.48 6.78
C VAL A 307 -10.52 -22.00 8.19
N ARG A 308 -10.88 -23.25 8.51
CA ARG A 308 -10.57 -23.86 9.81
C ARG A 308 -9.07 -23.99 10.03
N GLU A 309 -8.33 -24.35 9.00
CA GLU A 309 -6.87 -24.43 9.07
C GLU A 309 -6.26 -23.04 9.26
N SER A 310 -6.69 -22.02 8.52
CA SER A 310 -6.28 -20.63 8.73
C SER A 310 -6.48 -20.20 10.19
N LEU A 311 -7.66 -20.47 10.77
CA LEU A 311 -7.93 -20.17 12.18
C LEU A 311 -7.00 -20.94 13.12
N ARG A 312 -6.75 -22.22 12.87
CA ARG A 312 -5.82 -23.03 13.66
C ARG A 312 -4.41 -22.43 13.63
N ARG A 313 -3.93 -22.00 12.46
CA ARG A 313 -2.61 -21.38 12.30
C ARG A 313 -2.51 -20.03 13.02
N ILE A 314 -3.55 -19.20 12.97
CA ILE A 314 -3.65 -17.95 13.75
C ILE A 314 -3.58 -18.27 15.25
N CYS A 315 -4.30 -19.30 15.72
CA CYS A 315 -4.26 -19.72 17.12
C CYS A 315 -2.86 -20.19 17.54
N ILE A 316 -2.18 -21.01 16.73
CA ILE A 316 -0.80 -21.44 17.01
C ILE A 316 0.12 -20.21 17.10
N TRP A 317 0.01 -19.28 16.14
CA TRP A 317 0.79 -18.03 16.18
C TRP A 317 0.53 -17.23 17.46
N LYS A 318 -0.73 -17.07 17.87
CA LYS A 318 -1.11 -16.35 19.09
C LYS A 318 -0.48 -16.91 20.36
N TYR A 319 -0.26 -18.23 20.43
CA TYR A 319 0.32 -18.88 21.62
C TYR A 319 1.84 -19.06 21.53
N TYR A 320 2.39 -19.32 20.35
CA TYR A 320 3.78 -19.76 20.17
C TYR A 320 4.64 -18.81 19.31
N GLY A 321 4.06 -17.75 18.74
CA GLY A 321 4.75 -16.77 17.88
C GLY A 321 4.80 -15.36 18.47
N LYS A 322 4.55 -15.20 19.77
CA LYS A 322 4.57 -13.88 20.45
C LYS A 322 5.94 -13.21 20.46
N ASP A 323 7.00 -13.99 20.23
CA ASP A 323 8.36 -13.50 20.09
C ASP A 323 8.59 -12.81 18.73
N GLY A 324 7.69 -12.99 17.76
CA GLY A 324 7.88 -12.49 16.39
C GLY A 324 8.85 -13.32 15.56
N ILE A 325 9.43 -14.38 16.12
CA ILE A 325 10.37 -15.27 15.43
C ILE A 325 9.60 -16.51 14.97
N GLY A 326 8.75 -17.05 15.84
CA GLY A 326 7.94 -18.22 15.54
C GLY A 326 8.75 -19.50 15.34
N GLU A 327 9.90 -19.64 16.00
CA GLU A 327 10.76 -20.83 15.88
C GLU A 327 9.98 -22.12 16.18
N THR A 328 9.17 -22.08 17.23
CA THR A 328 8.28 -23.18 17.65
C THR A 328 7.10 -23.35 16.69
N VAL A 329 6.61 -22.26 16.10
CA VAL A 329 5.51 -22.27 15.12
C VAL A 329 5.93 -22.95 13.81
N GLY A 330 7.15 -22.70 13.34
CA GLY A 330 7.71 -23.34 12.14
C GLY A 330 7.71 -24.87 12.24
N LEU A 331 8.00 -25.41 13.43
CA LEU A 331 7.93 -26.85 13.71
C LEU A 331 6.50 -27.38 13.57
N PHE A 332 5.49 -26.65 14.06
CA PHE A 332 4.08 -27.02 13.93
C PHE A 332 3.58 -26.93 12.48
N PHE A 333 4.02 -25.93 11.71
CA PHE A 333 3.65 -25.82 10.30
C PHE A 333 4.21 -26.98 9.48
N LEU A 334 5.48 -27.33 9.65
CA LEU A 334 6.12 -28.44 8.93
C LEU A 334 5.51 -29.80 9.26
N THR A 335 5.17 -30.07 10.53
CA THR A 335 4.57 -31.36 10.94
C THR A 335 3.13 -31.52 10.48
N PHE A 336 2.33 -30.46 10.45
CA PHE A 336 0.91 -30.56 10.10
C PHE A 336 0.59 -30.35 8.61
N PHE A 337 1.45 -29.66 7.85
CA PHE A 337 1.28 -29.52 6.38
C PHE A 337 1.29 -30.89 5.68
N LEU A 338 2.01 -31.86 6.25
CA LEU A 338 2.04 -33.25 5.78
C LEU A 338 0.68 -33.95 5.89
N ARG A 339 -0.23 -33.52 6.79
CA ARG A 339 -1.58 -34.11 6.89
C ARG A 339 -2.59 -33.53 5.89
N PHE A 340 -2.38 -32.31 5.40
CA PHE A 340 -3.34 -31.63 4.52
C PHE A 340 -2.95 -31.67 3.04
N VAL A 341 -1.71 -32.01 2.68
CA VAL A 341 -1.29 -32.07 1.25
C VAL A 341 -1.03 -33.50 0.77
N MET A 342 -1.19 -34.50 1.65
CA MET A 342 -1.11 -35.92 1.29
C MET A 342 -2.48 -36.62 1.33
N ALA A 343 -3.57 -35.85 1.41
CA ALA A 343 -4.94 -36.36 1.34
C ALA A 343 -5.53 -36.08 -0.04
#